data_AF-A0A960ZT50-F1
#
_entry.id   AF-A0A960ZT50-F1
#
_cell.length_a   1.000
_cell.length_b   1.000
_cell.length_c   1.000
_cell.angle_alpha   90.00
_cell.angle_beta   90.00
_cell.angle_gamma   90.00
#
_symmetry.space_group_name_H-M   'P 1'
#
loop_
_entity.id
_entity.type
_entity.pdbx_description
1 polymer ?
#
loop_
_entity_poly.entity_id
_entity_poly.type
_entity_poly.pdbx_seq_one_letter_code
_entity_poly.pdbx_strand_id
1 'polypeptide(L)'
;EALAIVLEEGLENRIERHEKMHLRLRAGLESMGLSYIPKRSLHSLNCIRIPDGADDAGTRKRLLEEYGIEIGAGLGVMAGKAWRIGLMGHGSSIRNVDLVLAALKHVLGP
;
A
#
# COMPACT_ATOMS: atom_id res chain seq x y z
N GLU A 1 25.76 1.65 -1.49
CA GLU A 1 24.79 1.31 -0.42
C GLU A 1 23.65 0.39 -0.84
N ALA A 2 22.71 0.76 -1.72
CA ALA A 2 21.48 -0.03 -1.94
C ALA A 2 21.71 -1.53 -2.28
N LEU A 3 22.71 -1.85 -3.11
CA LEU A 3 23.05 -3.24 -3.44
C LEU A 3 23.65 -3.99 -2.24
N ALA A 4 24.49 -3.33 -1.44
CA ALA A 4 25.07 -3.93 -0.24
C ALA A 4 23.98 -4.30 0.76
N ILE A 5 23.00 -3.42 1.00
CA ILE A 5 21.84 -3.70 1.86
C ILE A 5 21.06 -4.93 1.38
N VAL A 6 20.88 -5.10 0.07
CA VAL A 6 20.20 -6.29 -0.50
C VAL A 6 21.02 -7.56 -0.25
N LEU A 7 22.34 -7.49 -0.45
CA LEU A 7 23.24 -8.62 -0.24
C LEU A 7 23.35 -9.02 1.24
N GLU A 8 23.38 -8.05 2.14
CA GLU A 8 23.40 -8.25 3.59
C GLU A 8 22.10 -8.88 4.12
N GLU A 9 20.95 -8.44 3.59
CA GLU A 9 19.64 -9.01 3.94
C GLU A 9 19.46 -10.43 3.38
N GLY A 10 19.97 -10.69 2.17
CA GLY A 10 19.72 -11.88 1.38
C GLY A 10 18.43 -11.79 0.55
N LEU A 11 18.44 -12.36 -0.66
CA LEU A 11 17.32 -12.24 -1.60
C LEU A 11 16.07 -12.97 -1.10
N GLU A 12 16.23 -14.17 -0.57
CA GLU A 12 15.14 -15.01 -0.06
C GLU A 12 14.44 -14.33 1.12
N ASN A 13 15.21 -13.87 2.10
CA ASN A 13 14.70 -13.13 3.25
C ASN A 13 13.96 -11.85 2.82
N ARG A 14 14.51 -11.15 1.82
CA ARG A 14 13.89 -9.94 1.28
C ARG A 14 12.55 -10.26 0.62
N ILE A 15 12.49 -11.29 -0.21
CA ILE A 15 11.25 -11.73 -0.88
C ILE A 15 10.21 -12.14 0.17
N GLU A 16 10.59 -12.94 1.16
CA GLU A 16 9.72 -13.40 2.24
C GLU A 16 9.19 -12.21 3.07
N ARG A 17 10.04 -11.23 3.38
CA ARG A 17 9.61 -10.01 4.09
C ARG A 17 8.56 -9.24 3.27
N HIS A 18 8.77 -9.08 1.96
CA HIS A 18 7.80 -8.38 1.11
C HIS A 18 6.48 -9.16 1.01
N GLU A 19 6.53 -10.49 0.92
CA GLU A 19 5.34 -11.34 0.94
C GLU A 19 4.56 -11.20 2.25
N LYS A 20 5.24 -11.31 3.40
CA LYS A 20 4.62 -11.15 4.73
C LYS A 20 3.93 -9.79 4.86
N MET A 21 4.58 -8.71 4.39
CA MET A 21 4.01 -7.36 4.46
C MET A 21 2.85 -7.17 3.47
N HIS A 22 2.92 -7.77 2.29
CA HIS A 22 1.82 -7.82 1.34
C HIS A 22 0.59 -8.47 1.96
N LEU A 23 0.74 -9.65 2.57
CA LEU A 23 -0.36 -10.39 3.19
C LEU A 23 -0.97 -9.63 4.36
N ARG A 24 -0.14 -8.98 5.19
CA ARG A 24 -0.60 -8.13 6.29
C ARG A 24 -1.40 -6.93 5.79
N LEU A 25 -0.87 -6.20 4.81
CA LEU A 25 -1.56 -5.06 4.20
C LEU A 25 -2.87 -5.51 3.57
N ARG A 26 -2.86 -6.65 2.86
CA ARG A 26 -4.04 -7.22 2.21
C ARG A 26 -5.15 -7.53 3.21
N ALA A 27 -4.83 -8.27 4.27
CA ALA A 27 -5.80 -8.60 5.32
C ALA A 27 -6.38 -7.33 5.96
N GLY A 28 -5.54 -6.32 6.22
CA GLY A 28 -5.99 -5.05 6.80
C GLY A 28 -6.95 -4.29 5.87
N LEU A 29 -6.59 -4.14 4.59
CA LEU A 29 -7.44 -3.44 3.61
C LEU A 29 -8.76 -4.19 3.36
N GLU A 30 -8.72 -5.51 3.23
CA GLU A 30 -9.93 -6.34 3.06
C GLU A 30 -10.84 -6.24 4.31
N SER A 31 -10.28 -6.15 5.51
CA SER A 31 -11.04 -5.94 6.76
C SER A 31 -11.76 -4.58 6.80
N MET A 32 -11.27 -3.60 6.04
CA MET A 32 -11.88 -2.28 5.86
C MET A 32 -12.94 -2.25 4.73
N GLY A 33 -13.23 -3.40 4.09
CA GLY A 33 -14.12 -3.47 2.92
C GLY A 33 -13.48 -3.04 1.60
N LEU A 34 -12.17 -2.78 1.59
CA LEU A 34 -11.45 -2.40 0.37
C LEU A 34 -11.10 -3.64 -0.44
N SER A 35 -11.32 -3.57 -1.76
CA SER A 35 -11.11 -4.70 -2.66
C SER A 35 -9.85 -4.56 -3.50
N TYR A 36 -9.03 -5.60 -3.53
CA TYR A 36 -7.93 -5.71 -4.51
C TYR A 36 -8.49 -5.90 -5.92
N ILE A 37 -7.87 -5.23 -6.89
CA ILE A 37 -8.26 -5.35 -8.30
C ILE A 37 -7.77 -6.68 -8.91
N PRO A 38 -6.49 -7.06 -8.79
CA PRO A 38 -6.03 -8.34 -9.32
C PRO A 38 -6.32 -9.49 -8.34
N LYS A 39 -6.64 -10.68 -8.87
CA LYS A 39 -6.77 -11.91 -8.05
C LYS A 39 -5.43 -12.32 -7.44
N ARG A 40 -4.34 -12.16 -8.21
CA ARG A 40 -2.95 -12.40 -7.79
C ARG A 40 -2.19 -11.08 -7.86
N SER A 41 -1.67 -10.63 -6.72
CA SER A 41 -0.98 -9.34 -6.60
C SER A 41 0.53 -9.53 -6.56
N LEU A 42 1.27 -8.53 -7.03
CA LEU A 42 2.68 -8.40 -6.72
C LEU A 42 2.84 -8.03 -5.24
N HIS A 43 3.84 -8.58 -4.56
CA HIS A 43 4.09 -8.23 -3.16
C HIS A 43 4.44 -6.75 -2.98
N SER A 44 5.21 -6.20 -3.93
CA SER A 44 5.74 -4.84 -3.88
C SER A 44 4.75 -3.75 -4.32
N LEU A 45 3.65 -4.10 -4.98
CA LEU A 45 2.69 -3.14 -5.50
C LEU A 45 1.24 -3.63 -5.35
N ASN A 46 0.50 -2.96 -4.48
CA ASN A 46 -0.84 -3.34 -4.06
C ASN A 46 -1.85 -2.41 -4.73
N CYS A 47 -2.66 -2.96 -5.63
CA CYS A 47 -3.64 -2.20 -6.40
C CYS A 47 -5.04 -2.47 -5.86
N ILE A 48 -5.64 -1.45 -5.23
CA ILE A 48 -6.97 -1.51 -4.63
C ILE A 48 -7.94 -0.58 -5.35
N ARG A 49 -9.21 -0.98 -5.40
CA ARG A 49 -10.30 -0.16 -5.91
C ARG A 49 -10.57 1.00 -4.95
N ILE A 50 -10.77 2.19 -5.51
CA ILE A 50 -11.28 3.35 -4.75
C ILE A 50 -12.75 3.07 -4.42
N PRO A 51 -13.17 3.16 -3.15
CA PRO A 51 -14.57 2.95 -2.78
C PRO A 51 -15.51 3.91 -3.51
N ASP A 52 -16.74 3.46 -3.77
CA ASP A 52 -17.75 4.31 -4.38
C ASP A 52 -18.02 5.54 -3.49
N GLY A 53 -17.97 6.73 -4.07
CA GLY A 53 -18.14 8.00 -3.35
C GLY A 53 -16.89 8.54 -2.65
N ALA A 54 -15.77 7.80 -2.62
CA ALA A 54 -14.52 8.31 -2.06
C ALA A 54 -13.84 9.30 -3.03
N ASP A 55 -13.32 10.40 -2.48
CA ASP A 55 -12.50 11.36 -3.23
C ASP A 55 -11.06 10.85 -3.35
N ASP A 56 -10.64 10.45 -4.56
CA ASP A 56 -9.27 10.02 -4.86
C ASP A 56 -8.24 11.08 -4.43
N ALA A 57 -8.34 12.28 -5.00
CA ALA A 57 -7.34 13.32 -4.82
C ALA A 57 -7.32 13.82 -3.37
N GLY A 58 -8.50 14.02 -2.78
CA GLY A 58 -8.65 14.43 -1.38
C GLY A 58 -8.08 13.40 -0.40
N THR A 59 -8.38 12.11 -0.60
CA THR A 59 -7.85 11.04 0.26
C THR A 59 -6.33 10.99 0.22
N ARG A 60 -5.73 10.99 -0.99
CA ARG A 60 -4.27 10.96 -1.13
C ARG A 60 -3.61 12.21 -0.59
N LYS A 61 -4.22 13.38 -0.79
CA LYS A 61 -3.74 14.65 -0.24
C LYS A 61 -3.72 14.61 1.29
N ARG A 62 -4.79 14.15 1.92
CA ARG A 62 -4.88 14.03 3.39
C ARG A 62 -3.87 13.04 3.95
N LEU A 63 -3.67 11.89 3.31
CA LEU A 63 -2.62 10.94 3.70
C LEU A 63 -1.22 11.58 3.67
N LEU A 64 -0.94 12.38 2.64
CA LEU A 64 0.35 13.05 2.51
C LEU A 64 0.52 14.17 3.55
N GLU A 65 -0.49 15.04 3.71
CA GLU A 65 -0.41 16.22 4.58
C GLU A 65 -0.52 15.88 6.08
N GLU A 66 -1.38 14.95 6.46
CA GLU A 66 -1.62 14.60 7.87
C GLU A 66 -0.66 13.54 8.40
N TYR A 67 -0.17 12.62 7.54
CA TYR A 67 0.62 11.45 7.95
C TYR A 67 1.98 11.32 7.26
N GLY A 68 2.27 12.17 6.27
CA GLY A 68 3.49 12.02 5.45
C GLY A 68 3.48 10.76 4.58
N ILE A 69 2.31 10.24 4.23
CA ILE A 69 2.15 8.99 3.46
C ILE A 69 1.75 9.31 2.04
N GLU A 70 2.61 8.95 1.09
CA GLU A 70 2.28 9.01 -0.32
C GLU A 70 1.76 7.65 -0.83
N ILE A 71 0.58 7.64 -1.42
CA ILE A 71 0.08 6.52 -2.23
C ILE A 71 -0.16 7.00 -3.67
N GLY A 72 0.02 6.10 -4.64
CA GLY A 72 -0.12 6.43 -6.04
C GLY A 72 -1.57 6.41 -6.51
N ALA A 73 -1.95 7.36 -7.36
CA ALA A 73 -3.18 7.26 -8.15
C ALA A 73 -3.09 6.12 -9.17
N GLY A 74 -4.24 5.63 -9.63
CA GLY A 74 -4.34 4.77 -10.80
C GLY A 74 -3.83 5.47 -12.06
N LEU A 75 -3.36 4.69 -13.02
CA LEU A 75 -2.79 5.18 -14.27
C LEU A 75 -3.61 4.72 -15.47
N GLY A 76 -3.67 5.53 -16.52
CA GLY A 76 -4.40 5.21 -17.75
C GLY A 76 -5.87 4.88 -17.47
N VAL A 77 -6.33 3.70 -17.89
CA VAL A 77 -7.72 3.24 -17.70
C VAL A 77 -8.16 3.12 -16.24
N MET A 78 -7.19 3.10 -15.31
CA MET A 78 -7.39 3.00 -13.87
C MET A 78 -7.36 4.36 -13.14
N ALA A 79 -7.09 5.47 -13.85
CA ALA A 79 -7.11 6.80 -13.25
C ALA A 79 -8.49 7.09 -12.62
N GLY A 80 -8.50 7.57 -11.37
CA GLY A 80 -9.72 7.82 -10.60
C GLY A 80 -10.47 6.56 -10.15
N LYS A 81 -9.93 5.36 -10.37
CA LYS A 81 -10.58 4.07 -10.02
C LYS A 81 -9.77 3.22 -9.06
N ALA A 82 -8.47 3.48 -8.92
CA ALA A 82 -7.57 2.67 -8.12
C ALA A 82 -6.58 3.52 -7.34
N TRP A 83 -6.20 3.01 -6.17
CA TRP A 83 -4.98 3.41 -5.47
C TRP A 83 -3.91 2.33 -5.60
N ARG A 84 -2.65 2.77 -5.60
CA ARG A 84 -1.47 1.91 -5.63
C ARG A 84 -0.63 2.16 -4.37
N ILE A 85 -0.54 1.15 -3.53
CA ILE A 85 0.26 1.17 -2.30
C ILE A 85 1.53 0.36 -2.54
N GLY A 86 2.68 1.05 -2.56
CA GLY A 86 3.99 0.43 -2.77
C GLY A 86 4.59 -0.09 -1.46
N LEU A 87 4.97 -1.36 -1.45
CA LEU A 87 5.81 -1.94 -0.40
C LEU A 87 7.19 -2.18 -1.00
N MET A 88 7.97 -1.11 -1.16
CA MET A 88 9.26 -1.15 -1.85
C MET A 88 10.41 -0.90 -0.88
N GLY A 89 11.39 -1.81 -0.81
CA GLY A 89 12.60 -1.63 -0.03
C GLY A 89 12.33 -1.43 1.46
N HIS A 90 12.74 -0.29 2.00
CA HIS A 90 12.50 0.09 3.40
C HIS A 90 11.01 0.30 3.73
N GLY A 91 10.18 0.60 2.71
CA GLY A 91 8.72 0.75 2.87
C GLY A 91 8.03 -0.54 3.34
N SER A 92 8.63 -1.71 3.04
CA SER A 92 8.08 -3.02 3.43
C SER A 92 8.44 -3.39 4.88
N SER A 93 7.81 -2.74 5.85
CA SER A 93 7.98 -3.01 7.29
C SER A 93 6.63 -3.01 8.02
N ILE A 94 6.57 -3.70 9.17
CA ILE A 94 5.34 -3.78 9.99
C ILE A 94 4.85 -2.39 10.36
N ARG A 95 5.76 -1.52 10.82
CA ARG A 95 5.44 -0.14 11.21
C ARG A 95 4.77 0.64 10.07
N ASN A 96 5.32 0.56 8.86
CA ASN A 96 4.81 1.32 7.72
C ASN A 96 3.47 0.76 7.23
N VAL A 97 3.31 -0.57 7.23
CA VAL A 97 2.04 -1.23 6.89
C VAL A 97 0.94 -0.85 7.89
N ASP A 98 1.23 -0.90 9.18
CA ASP A 98 0.25 -0.57 10.22
C ASP A 98 -0.12 0.91 10.19
N LEU A 99 0.86 1.78 9.94
CA LEU A 99 0.63 3.21 9.83
C LEU A 99 -0.26 3.54 8.63
N VAL A 100 -0.02 2.95 7.44
CA VAL A 100 -0.88 3.23 6.27
C VAL A 100 -2.30 2.68 6.46
N LEU A 101 -2.46 1.52 7.11
CA LEU A 101 -3.79 0.97 7.42
C LEU A 101 -4.56 1.89 8.38
N ALA A 102 -3.91 2.34 9.46
CA ALA A 102 -4.53 3.22 10.44
C ALA A 102 -4.87 4.60 9.83
N ALA A 103 -3.94 5.20 9.08
CA ALA A 103 -4.13 6.47 8.41
C ALA A 103 -5.25 6.41 7.37
N LEU A 104 -5.27 5.36 6.52
CA LEU A 104 -6.31 5.19 5.52
C LEU A 104 -7.69 5.01 6.17
N LYS A 105 -7.77 4.24 7.26
CA LYS A 105 -9.02 4.09 8.03
C LYS A 105 -9.51 5.42 8.60
N HIS A 106 -8.60 6.24 9.12
CA HIS A 106 -8.96 7.57 9.63
C HIS A 106 -9.40 8.53 8.51
N VAL A 107 -8.69 8.54 7.37
CA VAL A 107 -8.98 9.45 6.26
C VAL A 107 -10.30 9.10 5.57
N LEU A 108 -10.61 7.82 5.40
CA LEU A 108 -11.88 7.38 4.81
C LEU A 108 -13.09 7.62 5.73
N GLY A 109 -12.87 7.88 7.02
CA GLY A 109 -13.92 8.03 8.02
C GLY A 109 -14.55 6.69 8.45
N PRO A 110 -15.37 6.69 9.52
CA PRO A 110 -16.33 5.62 9.78
C PRO A 110 -17.43 5.56 8.70
#